data_AF-A0A427E381-F1
#
_entry.id   AF-A0A427E381-F1
#
_cell.length_a   1.000
_cell.length_b   1.000
_cell.length_c   1.000
_cell.angle_alpha   90.00
_cell.angle_beta   90.00
_cell.angle_gamma   90.00
#
_symmetry.space_group_name_H-M   'P 1'
#
loop_
_entity.id
_entity.type
_entity.pdbx_description
1 polymer ?
#
loop_
_entity_poly.entity_id
_entity_poly.type
_entity_poly.pdbx_seq_one_letter_code
_entity_poly.pdbx_strand_id
1 'polypeptide(L)'
;MSHLMGVRETLLHAMRLPNESDTWPNTTVVPSFLDKYLKCSRNKVVLVDDFHIAEKLSPIERLRFLNIIQVLIKPPYSLIFVLAGNFGKFQPTKRDWSDFTMSALVLMSKFRPQKESQEFSNSILSSFALEMKLSCSLPVMSLKDAKHIINLTKGHVGEIVSFISILARQCQIDSNHNVPGRDAFGLTCDRYRVRHG
;
A
#
# COMPACT_ATOMS: atom_id res chain seq x y z
N MET A 1 7.73 -20.46 -14.81
CA MET A 1 7.33 -20.36 -13.39
C MET A 1 5.85 -19.98 -13.37
N SER A 2 4.98 -20.86 -12.86
CA SER A 2 3.53 -20.64 -12.88
C SER A 2 3.14 -19.57 -11.85
N HIS A 3 2.20 -18.71 -12.21
CA HIS A 3 1.69 -17.62 -11.39
C HIS A 3 1.00 -18.09 -10.08
N LEU A 4 0.86 -19.40 -9.87
CA LEU A 4 0.42 -20.10 -8.65
C LEU A 4 1.33 -19.97 -7.44
N MET A 5 2.66 -19.90 -7.62
CA MET A 5 3.59 -19.75 -6.49
C MET A 5 3.33 -18.42 -5.78
N GLY A 6 3.10 -17.33 -6.54
CA GLY A 6 3.01 -15.99 -5.98
C GLY A 6 1.91 -15.80 -4.94
N VAL A 7 0.69 -16.30 -5.16
CA VAL A 7 -0.44 -16.04 -4.21
C VAL A 7 -0.37 -16.94 -2.98
N ARG A 8 0.02 -18.21 -3.15
CA ARG A 8 0.28 -19.15 -2.06
C ARG A 8 1.43 -18.65 -1.19
N GLU A 9 2.51 -18.22 -1.82
CA GLU A 9 3.65 -17.59 -1.15
C GLU A 9 3.24 -16.31 -0.47
N THR A 10 2.43 -15.47 -1.09
CA THR A 10 1.96 -14.22 -0.47
C THR A 10 1.14 -14.50 0.78
N LEU A 11 0.23 -15.50 0.76
CA LEU A 11 -0.55 -15.89 1.93
C LEU A 11 0.32 -16.51 3.04
N LEU A 12 1.20 -17.45 2.68
CA LEU A 12 2.10 -18.08 3.64
C LEU A 12 3.09 -17.07 4.22
N HIS A 13 3.66 -16.20 3.39
CA HIS A 13 4.55 -15.11 3.78
C HIS A 13 3.83 -14.09 4.67
N ALA A 14 2.62 -13.65 4.31
CA ALA A 14 1.82 -12.75 5.14
C ALA A 14 1.52 -13.36 6.52
N MET A 15 1.35 -14.69 6.59
CA MET A 15 1.14 -15.42 7.84
C MET A 15 2.44 -15.86 8.53
N ARG A 16 3.62 -15.56 7.96
CA ARG A 16 4.96 -15.99 8.40
C ARG A 16 5.10 -17.51 8.53
N LEU A 17 4.47 -18.24 7.62
CA LEU A 17 4.50 -19.70 7.56
C LEU A 17 5.52 -20.16 6.51
N PRO A 18 6.19 -21.31 6.75
CA PRO A 18 7.19 -21.81 5.82
C PRO A 18 6.55 -22.12 4.46
N ASN A 19 7.24 -21.73 3.39
CA ASN A 19 6.85 -22.03 2.02
C ASN A 19 7.22 -23.47 1.67
N GLU A 20 6.56 -24.42 2.31
CA GLU A 20 6.72 -25.83 1.98
C GLU A 20 5.79 -26.12 0.80
N SER A 21 6.32 -26.08 -0.42
CA SER A 21 5.62 -26.50 -1.66
C SER A 21 4.93 -27.86 -1.51
N ASP A 22 5.47 -28.70 -0.62
CA ASP A 22 5.09 -30.11 -0.45
C ASP A 22 3.94 -30.34 0.56
N THR A 23 3.62 -29.37 1.43
CA THR A 23 2.61 -29.60 2.50
C THR A 23 1.22 -29.04 2.23
N TRP A 24 1.07 -28.19 1.21
CA TRP A 24 -0.26 -27.79 0.69
C TRP A 24 -0.48 -28.44 -0.67
N PRO A 25 -1.04 -29.67 -0.71
CA PRO A 25 -1.42 -30.29 -1.97
C PRO A 25 -2.44 -29.39 -2.69
N ASN A 26 -2.52 -29.48 -4.03
CA ASN A 26 -3.45 -28.73 -4.90
C ASN A 26 -4.94 -29.07 -4.65
N THR A 27 -5.36 -29.03 -3.40
CA THR A 27 -6.66 -29.41 -2.86
C THR A 27 -7.26 -28.20 -2.16
N THR A 28 -8.59 -28.18 -2.04
CA THR A 28 -9.34 -27.16 -1.29
C THR A 28 -9.23 -27.34 0.23
N VAL A 29 -8.44 -28.30 0.70
CA VAL A 29 -8.29 -28.63 2.12
C VAL A 29 -7.22 -27.73 2.73
N VAL A 30 -7.56 -27.10 3.86
CA VAL A 30 -6.59 -26.36 4.69
C VAL A 30 -5.59 -27.37 5.27
N PRO A 31 -4.28 -27.22 5.05
CA PRO A 31 -3.27 -28.14 5.58
C PRO A 31 -3.35 -28.24 7.10
N SER A 32 -3.07 -29.41 7.67
CA SER A 32 -3.25 -29.62 9.12
C SER A 32 -2.40 -28.69 9.98
N PHE A 33 -1.21 -28.29 9.49
CA PHE A 33 -0.36 -27.33 10.20
C PHE A 33 -1.02 -25.94 10.22
N LEU A 34 -1.61 -25.51 9.11
CA LEU A 34 -2.30 -24.22 9.00
C LEU A 34 -3.59 -24.22 9.82
N ASP A 35 -4.33 -25.33 9.82
CA ASP A 35 -5.51 -25.52 10.67
C ASP A 35 -5.16 -25.36 12.15
N LYS A 36 -4.12 -26.07 12.62
CA LYS A 36 -3.62 -25.98 14.00
C LYS A 36 -3.15 -24.56 14.33
N TYR A 37 -2.37 -23.95 13.44
CA TYR A 37 -1.89 -22.58 13.64
C TYR A 37 -3.05 -21.60 13.75
N LEU A 38 -4.03 -21.62 12.84
CA LEU A 38 -5.13 -20.67 12.85
C LEU A 38 -6.10 -20.87 14.02
N LYS A 39 -6.31 -22.12 14.47
CA LYS A 39 -7.08 -22.42 15.68
C LYS A 39 -6.37 -21.97 16.96
N CYS A 40 -5.05 -22.11 17.03
CA CYS A 40 -4.25 -21.74 18.20
C CYS A 40 -3.86 -20.25 18.22
N SER A 41 -3.74 -19.62 17.05
CA SER A 41 -3.35 -18.21 16.95
C SER A 41 -4.54 -17.30 17.29
N ARG A 42 -4.24 -16.17 17.94
CA ARG A 42 -5.19 -15.06 18.08
C ARG A 42 -5.27 -14.19 16.83
N ASN A 43 -4.55 -14.54 15.77
CA ASN A 43 -4.49 -13.77 14.55
C ASN A 43 -5.80 -13.96 13.78
N LYS A 44 -6.61 -12.90 13.75
CA LYS A 44 -7.89 -12.86 13.04
C LYS A 44 -7.87 -11.93 11.83
N VAL A 45 -6.78 -11.22 11.60
CA VAL A 45 -6.66 -10.28 10.48
C VAL A 45 -5.46 -10.69 9.62
N VAL A 46 -5.69 -10.81 8.32
CA VAL A 46 -4.64 -11.09 7.32
C VAL A 46 -4.64 -9.96 6.30
N LEU A 47 -3.52 -9.26 6.19
CA LEU A 47 -3.31 -8.24 5.18
C LEU A 47 -2.66 -8.88 3.96
N VAL A 48 -3.28 -8.70 2.79
CA VAL A 48 -2.74 -9.17 1.50
C VAL A 48 -2.41 -7.94 0.68
N ASP A 49 -1.12 -7.67 0.53
CA ASP A 49 -0.65 -6.59 -0.33
C ASP A 49 -0.67 -7.02 -1.80
N ASP A 50 -0.75 -6.04 -2.71
CA ASP A 50 -0.80 -6.24 -4.16
C ASP A 50 -1.84 -7.26 -4.65
N PHE A 51 -2.99 -7.34 -3.99
CA PHE A 51 -4.06 -8.30 -4.31
C PHE A 51 -4.54 -8.24 -5.77
N HIS A 52 -4.43 -7.07 -6.41
CA HIS A 52 -4.74 -6.89 -7.83
C HIS A 52 -3.98 -7.86 -8.78
N ILE A 53 -2.84 -8.40 -8.35
CA ILE A 53 -2.10 -9.46 -9.08
C ILE A 53 -2.93 -10.74 -9.24
N ALA A 54 -3.89 -11.00 -8.35
CA ALA A 54 -4.75 -12.17 -8.41
C ALA A 54 -5.57 -12.25 -9.72
N GLU A 55 -5.78 -11.14 -10.45
CA GLU A 55 -6.37 -11.19 -11.79
C GLU A 55 -5.56 -12.02 -12.78
N LYS A 56 -4.24 -12.14 -12.59
CA LYS A 56 -3.35 -12.91 -13.46
C LYS A 56 -3.48 -14.42 -13.24
N LEU A 57 -4.19 -14.86 -12.20
CA LEU A 57 -4.49 -16.26 -11.98
C LEU A 57 -5.38 -16.79 -13.12
N SER A 58 -5.08 -17.99 -13.59
CA SER A 58 -5.96 -18.74 -14.49
C SER A 58 -7.30 -19.06 -13.80
N PRO A 59 -8.37 -19.35 -14.54
CA PRO A 59 -9.70 -19.59 -13.97
C PRO A 59 -9.72 -20.68 -12.88
N ILE A 60 -8.95 -21.77 -13.07
CA ILE A 60 -8.87 -22.87 -12.10
C ILE A 60 -8.16 -22.42 -10.82
N GLU A 61 -7.06 -21.70 -10.94
CA GLU A 61 -6.27 -21.19 -9.81
C GLU A 61 -7.08 -20.19 -8.98
N ARG A 62 -7.82 -19.32 -9.68
CA ARG A 62 -8.72 -18.35 -9.07
C ARG A 62 -9.85 -19.01 -8.30
N LEU A 63 -10.51 -20.01 -8.88
CA LEU A 63 -11.58 -20.77 -8.19
C LEU A 63 -11.04 -21.43 -6.91
N ARG A 64 -9.85 -22.03 -6.98
CA ARG A 64 -9.21 -22.62 -5.80
C ARG A 64 -8.90 -21.58 -4.73
N PHE A 65 -8.34 -20.44 -5.14
CA PHE A 65 -8.05 -19.33 -4.24
C PHE A 65 -9.32 -18.84 -3.52
N LEU A 66 -10.40 -18.59 -4.27
CA LEU A 66 -11.68 -18.15 -3.72
C LEU A 66 -12.25 -19.17 -2.72
N ASN A 67 -12.20 -20.46 -3.04
CA ASN A 67 -12.66 -21.52 -2.14
C ASN A 67 -11.86 -21.54 -0.83
N ILE A 68 -10.54 -21.35 -0.89
CA ILE A 68 -9.70 -21.29 0.31
C ILE A 68 -10.08 -20.06 1.15
N ILE A 69 -10.19 -18.88 0.55
CA ILE A 69 -10.58 -17.66 1.27
C ILE A 69 -11.96 -17.84 1.92
N GLN A 70 -12.94 -18.41 1.20
CA GLN A 70 -14.27 -18.68 1.73
C GLN A 70 -14.27 -19.62 2.94
N VAL A 71 -13.38 -20.61 2.97
CA VAL A 71 -13.20 -21.49 4.14
C VAL A 71 -12.60 -20.70 5.30
N LEU A 72 -11.57 -19.88 5.03
CA LEU A 72 -10.83 -19.14 6.04
C LEU A 72 -11.63 -18.00 6.70
N ILE A 73 -12.58 -17.38 6.01
CA ILE A 73 -13.45 -16.35 6.59
C ILE A 73 -14.59 -16.92 7.45
N LYS A 74 -14.92 -18.20 7.29
CA LYS A 74 -15.99 -18.88 8.03
C LYS A 74 -15.45 -19.46 9.35
N PRO A 75 -16.33 -19.74 10.34
CA PRO A 75 -15.97 -20.54 11.50
C PRO A 75 -15.38 -21.90 11.07
N PRO A 76 -14.37 -22.45 11.77
CA PRO A 76 -13.82 -21.98 13.06
C PRO A 76 -12.72 -20.91 12.95
N TYR A 77 -12.27 -20.56 11.74
CA TYR A 77 -11.10 -19.69 11.54
C TYR A 77 -11.47 -18.21 11.71
N SER A 78 -12.58 -17.78 11.09
CA SER A 78 -13.13 -16.42 11.18
C SER A 78 -12.08 -15.33 10.89
N LEU A 79 -11.28 -15.51 9.84
CA LEU A 79 -10.29 -14.52 9.41
C LEU A 79 -10.95 -13.34 8.69
N ILE A 80 -10.42 -12.15 8.92
CA ILE A 80 -10.73 -10.90 8.23
C ILE A 80 -9.57 -10.65 7.27
N PHE A 81 -9.86 -10.66 5.98
CA PHE A 81 -8.88 -10.30 4.95
C PHE A 81 -8.96 -8.81 4.65
N VAL A 82 -7.84 -8.11 4.83
CA VAL A 82 -7.65 -6.74 4.36
C VAL A 82 -6.86 -6.80 3.07
N LEU A 83 -7.53 -6.56 1.96
CA LEU A 83 -6.91 -6.63 0.64
C LEU A 83 -6.45 -5.24 0.21
N ALA A 84 -5.14 -5.08 0.02
CA ALA A 84 -4.51 -3.88 -0.49
C ALA A 84 -4.01 -4.12 -1.92
N GLY A 85 -4.01 -3.07 -2.75
CA GLY A 85 -3.54 -3.16 -4.13
C GLY A 85 -4.15 -2.09 -5.03
N ASN A 86 -3.74 -2.08 -6.30
CA ASN A 86 -4.29 -1.15 -7.28
C ASN A 86 -5.67 -1.62 -7.80
N PHE A 87 -6.71 -1.31 -7.04
CA PHE A 87 -8.10 -1.66 -7.41
C PHE A 87 -8.68 -0.82 -8.55
N GLY A 88 -7.95 0.19 -9.06
CA GLY A 88 -8.32 0.83 -10.32
C GLY A 88 -8.09 -0.08 -11.53
N LYS A 89 -7.19 -1.06 -11.41
CA LYS A 89 -6.93 -2.09 -12.42
C LYS A 89 -7.73 -3.37 -12.15
N PHE A 90 -7.96 -3.70 -10.88
CA PHE A 90 -8.77 -4.85 -10.48
C PHE A 90 -10.25 -4.66 -10.85
N GLN A 91 -10.81 -5.54 -11.68
CA GLN A 91 -12.22 -5.51 -12.05
C GLN A 91 -12.99 -6.63 -11.33
N PRO A 92 -13.52 -6.37 -10.11
CA PRO A 92 -14.24 -7.37 -9.33
C PRO A 92 -15.55 -7.84 -10.00
N THR A 93 -16.06 -7.07 -10.97
CA THR A 93 -17.29 -7.38 -11.72
C THR A 93 -17.08 -8.32 -12.91
N LYS A 94 -15.84 -8.74 -13.22
CA LYS A 94 -15.60 -9.79 -14.23
C LYS A 94 -16.32 -11.08 -13.80
N ARG A 95 -16.89 -11.80 -14.78
CA ARG A 95 -17.71 -13.03 -14.58
C ARG A 95 -17.09 -14.03 -13.59
N ASP A 96 -15.78 -14.11 -13.55
CA ASP A 96 -15.05 -15.09 -12.75
C ASP A 96 -14.73 -14.61 -11.30
N TRP A 97 -15.11 -13.38 -10.94
CA TRP A 97 -14.97 -12.78 -9.61
C TRP A 97 -16.34 -12.38 -9.01
N SER A 98 -17.45 -12.70 -9.69
CA SER A 98 -18.80 -12.25 -9.32
C SER A 98 -19.23 -12.63 -7.91
N ASP A 99 -18.73 -13.77 -7.40
CA ASP A 99 -19.05 -14.27 -6.07
C ASP A 99 -18.18 -13.60 -4.98
N PHE A 100 -17.16 -12.84 -5.39
CA PHE A 100 -16.29 -12.08 -4.51
C PHE A 100 -16.89 -10.70 -4.23
N THR A 101 -17.89 -10.68 -3.36
CA THR A 101 -18.50 -9.43 -2.88
C THR A 101 -17.57 -8.74 -1.88
N MET A 102 -16.77 -7.78 -2.35
CA MET A 102 -15.99 -6.90 -1.47
C MET A 102 -16.90 -5.86 -0.81
N SER A 103 -17.15 -6.00 0.49
CA SER A 103 -17.80 -4.95 1.28
C SER A 103 -16.91 -3.71 1.35
N ALA A 104 -17.46 -2.58 0.87
CA ALA A 104 -16.93 -1.21 0.93
C ALA A 104 -15.40 -1.08 0.78
N LEU A 105 -14.97 -0.85 -0.46
CA LEU A 105 -13.62 -0.46 -0.83
C LEU A 105 -13.28 0.89 -0.17
N VAL A 106 -12.56 0.89 0.96
CA VAL A 106 -12.04 2.13 1.55
C VAL A 106 -10.80 2.53 0.74
N LEU A 107 -11.01 3.37 -0.27
CA LEU A 107 -9.93 3.96 -1.05
C LEU A 107 -9.16 4.98 -0.20
N MET A 108 -8.30 4.50 0.71
CA MET A 108 -7.49 5.36 1.59
C MET A 108 -6.29 6.02 0.90
N SER A 109 -6.03 5.73 -0.38
CA SER A 109 -4.76 6.08 -1.02
C SER A 109 -4.65 7.50 -1.56
N LYS A 110 -5.72 8.30 -1.47
CA LYS A 110 -5.76 9.66 -2.04
C LYS A 110 -6.28 10.69 -1.06
N PHE A 111 -5.50 11.74 -0.84
CA PHE A 111 -6.00 12.98 -0.26
C PHE A 111 -6.96 13.65 -1.26
N ARG A 112 -8.13 14.06 -0.77
CA ARG A 112 -9.09 14.87 -1.54
C ARG A 112 -9.09 16.32 -1.06
N PRO A 113 -9.08 16.61 0.25
CA PRO A 113 -9.01 17.98 0.74
C PRO A 113 -7.56 18.49 0.78
N GLN A 114 -7.33 19.68 0.22
CA GLN A 114 -6.04 20.38 0.29
C GLN A 114 -5.58 20.66 1.73
N LYS A 115 -6.51 20.79 2.67
CA LYS A 115 -6.21 20.99 4.09
C LYS A 115 -5.58 19.74 4.73
N GLU A 116 -6.13 18.56 4.47
CA GLU A 116 -5.57 17.30 4.96
C GLU A 116 -4.17 17.05 4.38
N SER A 117 -3.98 17.30 3.08
CA SER A 117 -2.65 17.21 2.47
C SER A 117 -1.68 18.23 3.07
N GLN A 118 -2.13 19.45 3.38
CA GLN A 118 -1.27 20.48 3.98
C GLN A 118 -0.81 20.05 5.38
N GLU A 119 -1.75 19.63 6.23
CA GLU A 119 -1.46 19.15 7.59
C GLU A 119 -0.52 17.94 7.56
N PHE A 120 -0.79 16.98 6.68
CA PHE A 120 0.06 15.82 6.46
C PHE A 120 1.48 16.21 5.98
N SER A 121 1.58 17.06 4.96
CA SER A 121 2.86 17.54 4.43
C SER A 121 3.68 18.28 5.49
N ASN A 122 3.04 19.14 6.30
CA ASN A 122 3.69 19.85 7.39
C ASN A 122 4.19 18.91 8.50
N SER A 123 3.40 17.90 8.84
CA SER A 123 3.83 16.88 9.80
C SER A 123 5.05 16.11 9.30
N ILE A 124 5.08 15.71 8.02
CA ILE A 124 6.23 14.99 7.44
C ILE A 124 7.47 15.88 7.37
N LEU A 125 7.33 17.12 6.92
CA LEU A 125 8.44 18.07 6.91
C LEU A 125 9.03 18.21 8.31
N SER A 126 8.18 18.40 9.32
CA SER A 126 8.62 18.51 10.72
C SER A 126 9.41 17.27 11.17
N SER A 127 8.96 16.06 10.82
CA SER A 127 9.70 14.82 11.09
C SER A 127 11.05 14.78 10.40
N PHE A 128 11.14 15.18 9.12
CA PHE A 128 12.42 15.24 8.42
C PHE A 128 13.37 16.29 9.00
N ALA A 129 12.87 17.44 9.46
CA ALA A 129 13.70 18.45 10.11
C ALA A 129 14.39 17.88 11.35
N LEU A 130 13.66 17.10 12.16
CA LEU A 130 14.19 16.43 13.34
C LEU A 130 15.23 15.37 12.97
N GLU A 131 14.95 14.51 11.99
CA GLU A 131 15.86 13.46 11.54
C GLU A 131 17.17 14.01 10.95
N MET A 132 17.06 15.07 10.14
CA MET A 132 18.20 15.66 9.43
C MET A 132 19.02 16.63 10.29
N LYS A 133 18.65 16.84 11.57
CA LYS A 133 19.27 17.79 12.50
C LYS A 133 19.46 19.19 11.88
N LEU A 134 18.48 19.64 11.10
CA LEU A 134 18.56 20.94 10.44
C LEU A 134 18.56 22.03 11.50
N SER A 135 19.51 22.96 11.39
CA SER A 135 19.56 24.16 12.24
C SER A 135 18.50 25.20 11.84
N CYS A 136 17.92 25.07 10.64
CA CYS A 136 16.87 25.97 10.14
C CYS A 136 15.48 25.34 10.22
N SER A 137 14.47 26.17 10.49
CA SER A 137 13.06 25.78 10.35
C SER A 137 12.75 25.50 8.88
N LEU A 138 12.26 24.30 8.57
CA LEU A 138 11.73 23.99 7.24
C LEU A 138 10.53 24.89 6.90
N PRO A 139 10.27 25.16 5.60
CA PRO A 139 9.15 25.97 5.19
C PRO A 139 7.82 25.32 5.58
N VAL A 140 6.90 26.12 6.11
CA VAL A 140 5.52 25.69 6.35
C VAL A 140 4.79 25.65 5.01
N MET A 141 4.24 24.48 4.68
CA MET A 141 3.44 24.28 3.47
C MET A 141 2.20 25.17 3.50
N SER A 142 2.00 25.98 2.46
CA SER A 142 0.78 26.77 2.28
C SER A 142 -0.36 25.92 1.70
N LEU A 143 -1.62 26.37 1.85
CA LEU A 143 -2.76 25.70 1.20
C LEU A 143 -2.64 25.71 -0.33
N LYS A 144 -2.05 26.76 -0.91
CA LYS A 144 -1.82 26.88 -2.35
C LYS A 144 -0.82 25.82 -2.83
N ASP A 145 0.27 25.64 -2.09
CA ASP A 145 1.30 24.67 -2.41
C ASP A 145 0.82 23.24 -2.18
N ALA A 146 0.04 23.00 -1.11
CA ALA A 146 -0.63 21.72 -0.89
C ALA A 146 -1.60 21.37 -2.04
N LYS A 147 -2.37 22.34 -2.52
CA LYS A 147 -3.21 22.16 -3.72
C LYS A 147 -2.37 21.84 -4.95
N HIS A 148 -1.24 22.51 -5.12
CA HIS A 148 -0.33 22.25 -6.24
C HIS A 148 0.27 20.84 -6.17
N ILE A 149 0.73 20.41 -4.99
CA ILE A 149 1.21 19.04 -4.73
C ILE A 149 0.11 18.03 -5.05
N ILE A 150 -1.13 18.21 -4.58
CA ILE A 150 -2.24 17.30 -4.88
C ILE A 150 -2.42 17.17 -6.39
N ASN A 151 -2.40 18.28 -7.14
CA ASN A 151 -2.57 18.26 -8.59
C ASN A 151 -1.42 17.50 -9.28
N LEU A 152 -0.17 17.73 -8.87
CA LEU A 152 1.01 17.04 -9.39
C LEU A 152 0.99 15.54 -9.09
N THR A 153 0.63 15.17 -7.87
CA THR A 153 0.70 13.79 -7.34
C THR A 153 -0.61 13.02 -7.53
N LYS A 154 -1.65 13.66 -8.10
CA LYS A 154 -3.04 13.18 -8.15
C LYS A 154 -3.61 12.81 -6.77
N GLY A 155 -3.08 13.43 -5.71
CA GLY A 155 -3.44 13.20 -4.32
C GLY A 155 -2.90 11.91 -3.72
N HIS A 156 -2.09 11.12 -4.43
CA HIS A 156 -1.58 9.85 -3.92
C HIS A 156 -0.63 10.05 -2.74
N VAL A 157 -0.93 9.43 -1.60
CA VAL A 157 -0.16 9.59 -0.35
C VAL A 157 1.34 9.32 -0.58
N GLY A 158 1.69 8.21 -1.24
CA GLY A 158 3.09 7.84 -1.50
C GLY A 158 3.83 8.83 -2.42
N GLU A 159 3.13 9.42 -3.39
CA GLU A 159 3.68 10.44 -4.28
C GLU A 159 3.88 11.77 -3.53
N ILE A 160 2.97 12.13 -2.62
CA ILE A 160 3.11 13.28 -1.73
C ILE A 160 4.31 13.09 -0.80
N VAL A 161 4.45 11.93 -0.15
CA VAL A 161 5.61 11.61 0.70
C VAL A 161 6.91 11.73 -0.11
N SER A 162 6.93 11.21 -1.34
CA SER A 162 8.09 11.29 -2.23
C SER A 162 8.44 12.73 -2.59
N PHE A 163 7.44 13.55 -2.94
CA PHE A 163 7.62 14.98 -3.21
C PHE A 163 8.20 15.71 -1.99
N ILE A 164 7.60 15.51 -0.82
CA ILE A 164 8.03 16.15 0.43
C ILE A 164 9.45 15.73 0.83
N SER A 165 9.84 14.47 0.56
CA SER A 165 11.21 14.00 0.80
C SER A 165 12.23 14.72 -0.08
N ILE A 166 11.87 15.02 -1.35
CA ILE A 166 12.73 15.80 -2.25
C ILE A 166 12.81 17.25 -1.76
N LEU A 167 11.68 17.83 -1.34
CA LEU A 167 11.63 19.19 -0.80
C LEU A 167 12.51 19.35 0.44
N ALA A 168 12.41 18.42 1.40
CA ALA A 168 13.22 18.42 2.61
C ALA A 168 14.73 18.39 2.29
N ARG A 169 15.14 17.54 1.34
CA ARG A 169 16.53 17.49 0.85
C ARG A 169 16.96 18.77 0.17
N GLN A 170 16.10 19.39 -0.63
CA GLN A 170 16.42 20.67 -1.27
C GLN A 170 16.63 21.77 -0.22
N CYS A 171 15.77 21.83 0.81
CA CYS A 171 15.93 22.76 1.92
C CYS A 171 17.24 22.52 2.70
N GLN A 172 17.63 21.27 2.91
CA GLN A 172 18.92 20.92 3.52
C GLN A 172 20.10 21.42 2.71
N ILE A 173 20.08 21.23 1.38
CA ILE A 173 21.13 21.73 0.47
C ILE A 173 21.23 23.25 0.56
N ASP A 174 20.10 23.95 0.48
CA ASP A 174 20.08 25.41 0.51
C ASP A 174 20.57 25.98 1.87
N SER A 175 20.24 25.29 2.98
CA SER A 175 20.76 25.61 4.32
C SER A 175 22.26 25.39 4.45
N ASN A 176 22.80 24.29 3.90
CA ASN A 176 24.22 23.98 3.99
C ASN A 176 25.10 24.89 3.13
N HIS A 177 24.56 25.40 2.01
CA HIS A 177 25.30 26.26 1.10
C HIS A 177 25.06 27.76 1.34
N ASN A 178 24.36 28.15 2.40
CA ASN A 178 23.99 29.54 2.70
C ASN A 178 23.42 30.27 1.47
N VAL A 179 22.46 29.65 0.79
CA VAL A 179 21.75 30.28 -0.34
C VAL A 179 20.34 30.70 0.12
N PRO A 180 20.21 31.77 0.92
CA PRO A 180 18.90 32.24 1.35
C PRO A 180 18.10 32.75 0.14
N GLY A 181 16.80 32.44 0.11
CA GLY A 181 15.87 32.96 -0.89
C GLY A 181 15.76 32.15 -2.18
N ARG A 182 16.38 30.97 -2.27
CA ARG A 182 16.10 30.03 -3.38
C ARG A 182 14.70 29.44 -3.24
N ASP A 183 13.94 29.40 -4.33
CA ASP A 183 12.62 28.77 -4.37
C ASP A 183 12.76 27.23 -4.34
N ALA A 184 12.95 26.68 -3.14
CA ALA A 184 13.09 25.25 -2.92
C ALA A 184 11.84 24.48 -3.39
N PHE A 185 10.66 25.10 -3.34
CA PHE A 185 9.41 24.50 -3.79
C PHE A 185 9.38 24.40 -5.32
N GLY A 186 9.66 25.48 -6.04
CA GLY A 186 9.78 25.50 -7.50
C GLY A 186 10.82 24.51 -8.02
N LEU A 187 12.02 24.50 -7.42
CA LEU A 187 13.08 23.54 -7.76
C LEU A 187 12.66 22.09 -7.51
N THR A 188 11.87 21.85 -6.47
CA THR A 188 11.31 20.51 -6.19
C THR A 188 10.28 20.13 -7.24
N CYS A 189 9.40 21.05 -7.64
CA CYS A 189 8.44 20.82 -8.71
C CYS A 189 9.13 20.44 -10.03
N ASP A 190 10.20 21.15 -10.39
CA ASP A 190 10.96 20.89 -11.63
C ASP A 190 11.66 19.53 -11.62
N ARG A 191 12.17 19.12 -10.45
CA ARG A 191 12.85 17.83 -10.25
C ARG A 191 11.91 16.67 -10.07
N TYR A 192 10.72 16.92 -9.54
CA TYR A 192 9.74 15.87 -9.31
C TYR A 192 9.31 15.27 -10.65
N ARG A 193 9.34 13.94 -10.70
CA ARG A 193 8.90 13.15 -11.83
C ARG A 193 7.88 12.17 -11.26
N VAL A 194 6.67 12.22 -11.79
CA VAL A 194 5.60 11.30 -11.41
C VAL A 194 6.10 9.89 -11.64
N ARG A 195 6.23 9.12 -10.56
CA ARG A 195 6.54 7.70 -10.64
C ARG A 195 5.19 7.03 -10.85
N HIS A 196 4.87 6.66 -12.08
CA HIS A 196 3.58 6.03 -12.35
C HIS A 196 3.35 4.82 -11.42
N GLY A 197 2.23 4.81 -10.68
CA GLY A 197 1.61 3.62 -10.08
C GLY A 197 0.55 2.99 -11.01
#